data_AF-A0A232FGA7-F1
#
_entry.id   AF-A0A232FGA7-F1
#
_cell.length_a   1.000
_cell.length_b   1.000
_cell.length_c   1.000
_cell.angle_alpha   90.00
_cell.angle_beta   90.00
_cell.angle_gamma   90.00
#
_symmetry.space_group_name_H-M   'P 1'
#
loop_
_entity.id
_entity.type
_entity.pdbx_description
1 polymer ?
#
loop_
_entity_poly.entity_id
_entity_poly.type
_entity_poly.pdbx_seq_one_letter_code
_entity_poly.pdbx_strand_id
1 'polypeptide(L)'
;MKFFVVFGVLCLVALSTQVPLFEGCDEKVQKVFDKESCGHVQCYNFSNETVTVNKMSYNSCAIPSCEGGLELKGQNPEDVTKTYPDCCATPICE
;
A
#
# COMPACT_ATOMS: atom_id res chain seq x y z
N MET A 1 11.72 32.56 -12.92
CA MET A 1 10.98 32.47 -11.63
C MET A 1 9.68 31.66 -11.72
N LYS A 2 8.95 31.64 -12.85
CA LYS A 2 7.70 30.87 -13.00
C LYS A 2 7.85 29.34 -13.06
N PHE A 3 8.95 28.83 -13.61
CA PHE A 3 9.16 27.38 -13.79
C PHE A 3 9.51 26.60 -12.51
N PHE A 4 10.18 27.24 -11.54
CA PHE A 4 10.55 26.59 -10.27
C PHE A 4 9.35 26.28 -9.37
N VAL A 5 8.31 27.13 -9.44
CA VAL A 5 7.08 26.93 -8.66
C VAL A 5 6.29 25.72 -9.18
N VAL A 6 6.25 25.53 -10.51
CA VAL A 6 5.54 24.40 -11.14
C VAL A 6 6.22 23.07 -10.81
N PHE A 7 7.56 23.03 -10.83
CA PHE A 7 8.32 21.84 -10.43
C PHE A 7 8.13 21.49 -8.94
N GLY A 8 8.08 22.51 -8.07
CA GLY A 8 7.83 22.31 -6.64
C GLY A 8 6.44 21.74 -6.34
N VAL A 9 5.41 22.18 -7.07
CA VAL A 9 4.04 21.67 -6.91
C VAL A 9 3.91 20.23 -7.44
N LEU A 10 4.54 19.90 -8.57
CA LEU A 10 4.53 18.53 -9.11
C LEU A 10 5.22 17.52 -8.19
N CYS A 11 6.33 17.88 -7.53
CA CYS A 11 6.98 17.01 -6.55
C CYS A 11 6.12 16.77 -5.30
N LEU A 12 5.34 17.77 -4.85
CA LEU A 12 4.41 17.62 -3.73
C LEU A 12 3.26 16.65 -4.06
N VAL A 13 2.75 16.70 -5.29
CA VAL A 13 1.66 15.79 -5.73
C VAL A 13 2.17 14.36 -5.88
N ALA A 14 3.39 14.16 -6.40
CA ALA A 14 4.00 12.83 -6.51
C ALA A 14 4.33 12.19 -5.15
N LEU A 15 4.63 12.98 -4.12
CA LEU A 15 4.74 12.48 -2.75
C LEU A 15 3.38 12.06 -2.16
N SER A 16 2.30 12.76 -2.54
CA SER A 16 0.96 12.52 -1.98
C SER A 16 0.25 11.28 -2.52
N THR A 17 0.76 10.65 -3.58
CA THR A 17 0.20 9.42 -4.16
C THR A 17 0.71 8.14 -3.51
N GLN A 18 1.60 8.24 -2.51
CA GLN A 18 2.02 7.08 -1.73
C GLN A 18 0.88 6.62 -0.84
N VAL A 19 0.38 5.40 -1.08
CA VAL A 19 -0.64 4.78 -0.24
C VAL A 19 0.03 4.46 1.11
N PRO A 20 -0.42 5.07 2.22
CA PRO A 20 0.18 4.80 3.51
C PRO A 20 -0.12 3.36 3.96
N LEU A 21 0.77 2.78 4.78
CA LEU A 21 0.54 1.47 5.41
C LEU A 21 -0.76 1.43 6.22
N PHE A 22 -1.16 2.56 6.81
CA PHE A 22 -2.38 2.71 7.60
C PHE A 22 -3.21 3.89 7.12
N GLU A 23 -4.50 3.65 6.90
CA GLU A 23 -5.47 4.70 6.58
C GLU A 23 -6.65 4.62 7.56
N GLY A 24 -6.87 5.70 8.33
CA GLY A 24 -7.99 5.81 9.27
C GLY A 24 -7.92 4.90 10.50
N CYS A 25 -6.77 4.29 10.79
CA CYS A 25 -6.60 3.33 11.89
C CYS A 25 -6.04 3.96 13.18
N ASP A 26 -6.60 3.57 14.33
CA ASP A 26 -6.08 3.93 15.66
C ASP A 26 -4.70 3.30 15.94
N GLU A 27 -3.92 3.92 16.83
CA GLU A 27 -2.56 3.48 17.21
C GLU A 27 -2.51 2.01 17.67
N LYS A 28 -3.59 1.52 18.30
CA LYS A 28 -3.69 0.11 18.72
C LYS A 28 -3.66 -0.86 17.55
N VAL A 29 -4.30 -0.51 16.44
CA VAL A 29 -4.29 -1.30 15.20
C VAL A 29 -2.90 -1.22 14.58
N GLN A 30 -2.31 -0.03 14.54
CA GLN A 30 -0.98 0.17 13.97
C GLN A 30 0.07 -0.72 14.62
N LYS A 31 0.02 -0.89 15.96
CA LYS A 31 0.92 -1.78 16.71
C LYS A 31 0.77 -3.27 16.38
N VAL A 32 -0.38 -3.71 15.88
CA VAL A 32 -0.59 -5.13 15.49
C VAL A 32 0.16 -5.45 14.19
N PHE A 33 0.24 -4.47 13.29
CA PHE A 33 0.85 -4.62 11.97
C PHE A 33 2.23 -3.96 11.86
N ASP A 34 2.89 -3.65 12.99
CA ASP A 34 4.20 -2.98 13.00
C ASP A 34 5.31 -3.78 12.30
N LYS A 35 5.13 -5.11 12.23
CA LYS A 35 6.08 -6.05 11.63
C LYS A 35 5.85 -6.28 10.13
N GLU A 36 4.75 -5.77 9.59
CA GLU A 36 4.41 -5.89 8.17
C GLU A 36 5.16 -4.82 7.39
N SER A 37 6.12 -5.24 6.56
CA SER A 37 6.92 -4.36 5.71
C SER A 37 6.17 -3.90 4.46
N CYS A 38 5.21 -4.69 3.96
CA CYS A 38 4.53 -4.43 2.71
C CYS A 38 3.06 -4.85 2.72
N GLY A 39 2.18 -3.91 3.06
CA GLY A 39 0.74 -4.09 3.02
C GLY A 39 0.00 -2.76 3.10
N HIS A 40 -1.33 -2.84 3.11
CA HIS A 40 -2.19 -1.68 3.34
C HIS A 40 -3.36 -2.05 4.25
N VAL A 41 -3.44 -1.39 5.41
CA VAL A 41 -4.51 -1.55 6.38
C VAL A 41 -5.42 -0.33 6.32
N GLN A 42 -6.68 -0.55 6.01
CA GLN A 42 -7.69 0.50 5.97
C GLN A 42 -8.75 0.24 7.04
N CYS A 43 -8.97 1.23 7.89
CA CYS A 43 -9.97 1.18 8.94
C CYS A 43 -11.10 2.16 8.61
N TYR A 44 -12.32 1.65 8.64
CA TYR A 44 -13.55 2.41 8.45
C TYR A 44 -14.33 2.41 9.75
N ASN A 45 -14.58 3.59 10.27
CA ASN A 45 -15.52 3.80 11.35
C ASN A 45 -16.73 4.54 10.79
N PHE A 46 -17.86 3.85 10.76
CA PHE A 46 -19.15 4.46 10.47
C PHE A 46 -19.97 4.46 11.75
N SER A 47 -20.31 5.64 12.25
CA SER A 47 -21.16 5.80 13.42
C SER A 47 -22.32 6.72 13.11
N ASN A 48 -23.53 6.27 13.43
CA ASN A 48 -24.77 7.05 13.43
C ASN A 48 -25.51 6.74 14.76
N GLU A 49 -26.59 7.47 15.06
CA GLU A 49 -27.34 7.45 16.32
C GLU A 49 -27.81 6.04 16.75
N THR A 50 -27.92 5.10 15.82
CA THR A 50 -28.43 3.73 16.07
C THR A 50 -27.40 2.61 15.81
N VAL A 51 -26.33 2.88 15.07
CA VAL A 51 -25.39 1.83 14.63
C VAL A 51 -23.98 2.40 14.60
N THR A 52 -23.05 1.65 15.18
CA THR A 52 -21.61 1.84 14.97
C THR A 52 -21.04 0.60 14.30
N VAL A 53 -20.43 0.77 13.12
CA VAL A 53 -19.73 -0.26 12.38
C VAL A 53 -18.25 0.10 12.33
N ASN A 54 -17.44 -0.79 12.85
CA ASN A 54 -15.99 -0.75 12.68
C ASN A 54 -15.62 -1.85 11.68
N LYS A 55 -15.07 -1.48 10.54
CA LYS A 55 -14.56 -2.41 9.53
C LYS A 55 -13.07 -2.18 9.33
N MET A 56 -12.32 -3.26 9.27
CA MET A 56 -10.91 -3.25 8.88
C MET A 56 -10.78 -4.04 7.58
N SER A 57 -10.04 -3.49 6.62
CA SER A 57 -9.59 -4.17 5.43
C SER A 57 -8.07 -4.26 5.47
N TYR A 58 -7.52 -5.42 5.16
CA TYR A 58 -6.09 -5.62 5.05
C TYR A 58 -5.79 -6.19 3.67
N ASN A 59 -4.96 -5.49 2.91
CA ASN A 59 -4.48 -5.91 1.60
C ASN A 59 -3.00 -6.27 1.73
N SER A 60 -2.69 -7.55 1.57
CA SER A 60 -1.33 -8.07 1.50
C SER A 60 -0.85 -8.18 0.06
N CYS A 61 0.44 -8.45 -0.12
CA CYS A 61 0.97 -8.84 -1.43
C CYS A 61 0.26 -10.09 -1.96
N ALA A 62 -0.03 -10.07 -3.26
CA ALA A 62 -0.58 -11.23 -3.94
C ALA A 62 0.47 -12.33 -4.03
N ILE A 63 0.02 -13.59 -4.06
CA ILE A 63 0.91 -14.71 -4.36
C ILE A 63 1.38 -14.52 -5.81
N PRO A 64 2.69 -14.42 -6.06
CA PRO A 64 3.23 -14.19 -7.40
C PRO A 64 2.78 -15.30 -8.34
N SER A 65 2.18 -14.90 -9.45
CA SER A 65 1.71 -15.78 -10.51
C SER A 65 2.02 -15.16 -11.86
N CYS A 66 2.28 -16.00 -12.85
CA CYS A 66 2.54 -15.59 -14.22
C CYS A 66 1.26 -15.71 -15.06
N GLU A 67 1.17 -14.87 -16.10
CA GLU A 67 0.09 -15.00 -17.08
C GLU A 67 0.13 -16.37 -17.78
N GLY A 68 -1.03 -16.84 -18.24
CA GLY A 68 -1.18 -18.17 -18.83
C GLY A 68 -0.23 -18.39 -20.00
N GLY A 69 0.61 -19.43 -19.90
CA GLY A 69 1.61 -19.78 -20.89
C GLY A 69 3.05 -19.43 -20.50
N LEU A 70 3.26 -18.75 -19.38
CA LEU A 70 4.60 -18.47 -18.83
C LEU A 70 4.82 -19.25 -17.53
N GLU A 71 6.03 -19.75 -17.32
CA GLU A 71 6.42 -20.43 -16.09
C GLU A 71 7.01 -19.44 -15.08
N LEU A 72 6.67 -19.63 -13.80
CA LEU A 72 7.31 -18.91 -12.71
C LEU A 72 8.74 -19.44 -12.52
N LYS A 73 9.74 -18.64 -12.94
CA LYS A 73 11.16 -18.98 -12.78
C LYS A 73 11.76 -18.47 -11.48
N GLY A 74 11.15 -17.46 -10.89
CA GLY A 74 11.64 -16.85 -9.66
C GLY A 74 10.83 -15.62 -9.27
N GLN A 75 11.36 -14.84 -8.34
CA GLN A 75 10.76 -13.60 -7.85
C GLN A 75 11.86 -12.57 -7.62
N ASN A 76 11.59 -11.32 -7.96
CA ASN A 76 12.39 -10.20 -7.48
C ASN A 76 12.09 -10.00 -5.99
N PRO A 77 13.10 -9.62 -5.18
CA PRO A 77 12.89 -9.35 -3.76
C PRO A 77 11.94 -8.16 -3.55
N GLU A 78 11.32 -8.11 -2.37
CA GLU A 78 10.52 -6.97 -1.93
C GLU A 78 11.35 -5.68 -1.89
N ASP A 79 10.72 -4.56 -2.25
CA ASP A 79 11.33 -3.23 -2.21
C ASP A 79 10.80 -2.46 -1.01
N VAL A 80 11.49 -2.61 0.13
CA VAL A 80 11.14 -1.95 1.40
C VAL A 80 11.26 -0.42 1.37
N THR A 81 11.76 0.17 0.27
CA THR A 81 11.79 1.62 0.10
C THR A 81 10.47 2.17 -0.48
N LYS A 82 9.58 1.29 -0.94
CA LYS A 82 8.29 1.64 -1.54
C LYS A 82 7.13 1.30 -0.62
N THR A 83 5.94 1.77 -1.00
CA THR A 83 4.68 1.47 -0.33
C THR A 83 3.89 0.42 -1.11
N TYR A 84 2.90 -0.20 -0.47
CA TYR A 84 2.00 -1.14 -1.15
C TYR A 84 1.26 -0.45 -2.31
N PRO A 85 1.05 -1.13 -3.46
CA PRO A 85 1.48 -2.50 -3.80
C PRO A 85 2.91 -2.59 -4.35
N ASP A 86 3.61 -1.46 -4.55
CA ASP A 86 4.90 -1.41 -5.25
C ASP A 86 6.08 -1.98 -4.45
N CYS A 87 5.93 -2.18 -3.14
CA CYS A 87 6.92 -2.88 -2.32
C CYS A 87 6.88 -4.41 -2.48
N CYS A 88 5.84 -4.97 -3.12
CA CYS A 88 5.67 -6.41 -3.23
C CYS A 88 6.71 -7.05 -4.16
N ALA A 89 7.11 -8.28 -3.82
CA ALA A 89 7.91 -9.12 -4.70
C ALA A 89 7.19 -9.32 -6.04
N THR A 90 7.90 -9.16 -7.15
CA THR A 90 7.35 -9.33 -8.50
C THR A 90 7.78 -10.68 -9.09
N PRO A 91 6.87 -11.43 -9.72
CA PRO A 91 7.22 -12.71 -10.35
C PRO A 91 8.15 -12.49 -11.55
N ILE A 92 9.10 -13.42 -11.74
CA ILE A 92 9.90 -13.55 -12.95
C ILE A 92 9.27 -14.67 -13.78
N CYS A 93 8.75 -14.30 -14.94
CA CYS A 93 7.99 -15.17 -15.83
C CYS A 93 8.75 -15.39 -17.15
N GLU A 94 8.93 -16.64 -17.56
CA GLU A 94 9.57 -17.02 -18.83
C GLU A 94 8.79 -18.12 -19.56
#